data_AF-A0A8T4BXD9-F1
#
_entry.id   AF-A0A8T4BXD9-F1
#
_cell.length_a   1.000
_cell.length_b   1.000
_cell.length_c   1.000
_cell.angle_alpha   90.00
_cell.angle_beta   90.00
_cell.angle_gamma   90.00
#
_symmetry.space_group_name_H-M   'P 1'
#
loop_
_entity.id
_entity.type
_entity.pdbx_description
1 polymer ?
#
loop_
_entity_poly.entity_id
_entity_poly.type
_entity_poly.pdbx_seq_one_letter_code
_entity_poly.pdbx_strand_id
1 'polypeptide(L)'
;MKCPVCEEGTLKKKKIKEYMFGVYLGEFPAEVCTKCNESFTDSNTTKKIEEVAKKKGIWGLSAITKITKTGNSLAVRIPKKLVDYLHLENNKEIYIHPEANKLIMEAKS
;
A
#
# COMPACT_ATOMS: atom_id res chain seq x y z
N MET A 1 -10.20 24.01 11.54
CA MET A 1 -11.21 23.24 10.78
C MET A 1 -11.61 22.02 11.61
N LYS A 2 -12.90 21.66 11.60
CA LYS A 2 -13.42 20.45 12.28
C LYS A 2 -13.10 19.22 11.43
N CYS A 3 -12.77 18.09 12.06
CA CYS A 3 -12.48 16.86 11.32
C CYS A 3 -13.74 16.34 10.61
N PRO A 4 -13.70 16.09 9.28
CA PRO A 4 -14.86 15.59 8.54
C PRO A 4 -15.15 14.10 8.77
N VAL A 5 -14.22 13.35 9.39
CA VAL A 5 -14.37 11.90 9.62
C VAL A 5 -15.01 11.60 10.96
N CYS A 6 -14.54 12.24 12.03
CA CYS A 6 -15.05 11.97 13.38
C CYS A 6 -15.93 13.07 13.93
N GLU A 7 -16.02 14.24 13.26
CA GLU A 7 -16.84 15.38 13.68
C GLU A 7 -16.69 15.83 15.15
N GLU A 8 -15.53 15.58 15.74
CA GLU A 8 -15.30 15.87 17.17
C GLU A 8 -13.92 16.49 17.39
N GLY A 9 -12.93 16.09 16.58
CA GLY A 9 -11.58 16.63 16.64
C GLY A 9 -11.39 17.88 15.79
N THR A 10 -10.26 18.55 16.03
CA THR A 10 -9.80 19.67 15.21
C THR A 10 -8.60 19.23 14.37
N LEU A 11 -8.52 19.74 13.15
CA LEU A 11 -7.40 19.51 12.25
C LEU A 11 -6.24 20.45 12.63
N LYS A 12 -5.06 19.88 12.86
CA LYS A 12 -3.82 20.63 13.15
C LYS A 12 -2.72 20.25 12.14
N LYS A 13 -2.04 21.25 11.61
CA LYS A 13 -0.88 21.05 10.72
C LYS A 13 0.25 20.35 11.46
N LYS A 14 0.73 19.25 10.90
CA LYS A 14 1.88 18.47 11.36
C LYS A 14 2.64 17.92 10.14
N LYS A 15 3.86 17.46 10.36
CA LYS A 15 4.56 16.60 9.39
C LYS A 15 4.29 15.16 9.76
N ILE A 16 3.91 14.36 8.77
CA ILE A 16 3.69 12.92 8.93
C ILE A 16 4.67 12.14 8.08
N LYS A 17 5.06 10.97 8.57
CA LYS A 17 5.88 10.02 7.83
C LYS A 17 4.96 9.20 6.94
N GLU A 18 5.21 9.24 5.65
CA GLU A 18 4.44 8.48 4.67
C GLU A 18 5.17 7.20 4.29
N TYR A 19 4.42 6.12 4.20
CA TYR A 19 4.89 4.80 3.79
C TYR A 19 3.94 4.20 2.77
N MET A 20 4.48 3.48 1.79
CA MET A 20 3.68 2.73 0.82
C MET A 20 4.34 1.38 0.59
N PHE A 21 3.58 0.29 0.80
CA PHE A 21 4.09 -1.09 0.80
C PHE A 21 5.34 -1.29 1.68
N GLY A 22 5.37 -0.65 2.85
CA GLY A 22 6.52 -0.70 3.78
C GLY A 22 7.70 0.20 3.39
N VAL A 23 7.68 0.83 2.22
CA VAL A 23 8.73 1.73 1.76
C VAL A 23 8.47 3.14 2.27
N TYR A 24 9.43 3.71 3.00
CA TYR A 24 9.38 5.10 3.46
C TYR A 24 9.43 6.07 2.27
N LEU A 25 8.42 6.92 2.12
CA LEU A 25 8.32 7.91 1.05
C LEU A 25 8.87 9.28 1.46
N GLY A 26 8.89 9.59 2.75
CA GLY A 26 9.36 10.88 3.25
C GLY A 26 8.46 11.46 4.33
N GLU A 27 8.77 12.68 4.75
CA GLU A 27 7.92 13.48 5.64
C GLU A 27 7.20 14.57 4.87
N PHE A 28 5.89 14.62 5.01
CA PHE A 28 5.02 15.52 4.25
C PHE A 28 4.12 16.34 5.17
N PRO A 29 3.82 17.60 4.81
CA PRO A 29 2.87 18.40 5.57
C PRO A 29 1.46 17.84 5.42
N ALA A 30 0.78 17.61 6.53
CA ALA A 30 -0.59 17.16 6.58
C ALA A 30 -1.35 17.83 7.72
N GLU A 31 -2.67 17.84 7.63
CA GLU A 31 -3.54 18.18 8.73
C GLU A 31 -3.98 16.92 9.46
N VAL A 32 -3.66 16.81 10.74
CA VAL A 32 -3.94 15.62 11.54
C VAL A 32 -5.02 15.96 12.56
N CYS A 33 -6.05 15.12 12.63
CA CYS A 33 -7.11 15.22 13.62
C CYS A 33 -6.58 14.96 15.03
N THR A 34 -6.90 15.83 15.99
CA THR A 34 -6.50 15.66 17.39
C THR A 34 -7.24 14.53 18.14
N LYS A 35 -8.27 13.91 17.55
CA LYS A 35 -9.09 12.87 18.19
C LYS A 35 -8.95 11.50 17.53
N CYS A 36 -9.22 11.39 16.23
CA CYS A 36 -9.16 10.11 15.51
C CYS A 36 -7.81 9.86 14.80
N ASN A 37 -6.86 10.79 14.87
CA ASN A 37 -5.54 10.71 14.20
C ASN A 37 -5.56 10.60 12.67
N GLU A 38 -6.72 10.78 12.02
CA GLU A 38 -6.81 10.85 10.57
C GLU A 38 -5.96 12.01 10.02
N SER A 39 -5.26 11.78 8.91
CA SER A 39 -4.38 12.75 8.27
C SER A 39 -4.85 13.12 6.87
N PHE A 40 -4.80 14.41 6.55
CA PHE A 40 -5.22 14.95 5.26
C PHE A 40 -4.07 15.73 4.62
N THR A 41 -3.71 15.39 3.39
CA THR A 41 -2.71 16.12 2.60
C THR A 41 -3.40 17.01 1.56
N ASP A 42 -2.79 18.15 1.26
CA ASP A 42 -3.24 18.99 0.15
C ASP A 42 -2.86 18.38 -1.21
N SER A 43 -3.50 18.85 -2.29
CA SER A 43 -3.29 18.32 -3.64
C SER A 43 -1.83 18.40 -4.13
N ASN A 44 -1.07 19.43 -3.75
CA ASN A 44 0.34 19.54 -4.14
C ASN A 44 1.20 18.55 -3.38
N THR A 45 0.92 18.37 -2.09
CA THR A 45 1.59 17.40 -1.24
C THR A 45 1.30 15.97 -1.70
N THR A 46 0.05 15.65 -2.01
CA THR A 46 -0.34 14.35 -2.58
C THR A 46 0.42 14.08 -3.88
N LYS A 47 0.48 15.05 -4.81
CA LYS A 47 1.28 14.90 -6.05
C LYS A 47 2.75 14.57 -5.79
N LYS A 48 3.38 15.22 -4.80
CA LYS A 48 4.77 14.92 -4.42
C LYS A 48 4.92 13.50 -3.88
N ILE A 49 3.99 13.05 -3.03
CA ILE A 49 3.97 11.67 -2.52
C ILE A 49 3.88 10.68 -3.69
N GLU A 50 2.98 10.93 -4.66
CA GLU A 50 2.86 10.09 -5.86
C GLU A 50 4.14 10.07 -6.71
N GLU A 51 4.76 11.23 -6.92
CA GLU A 51 6.00 11.33 -7.69
C GLU A 51 7.14 10.53 -7.04
N VAL A 52 7.25 10.59 -5.71
CA VAL A 52 8.25 9.79 -4.98
C VAL A 52 7.92 8.30 -5.09
N ALA A 53 6.65 7.91 -4.94
CA ALA A 53 6.22 6.52 -5.11
C ALA A 53 6.49 6.00 -6.54
N LYS A 54 6.26 6.82 -7.57
CA LYS A 54 6.56 6.50 -8.97
C LYS A 54 8.07 6.34 -9.19
N LYS A 55 8.88 7.27 -8.66
CA LYS A 55 10.36 7.18 -8.71
C LYS A 55 10.90 5.93 -8.03
N LYS A 56 10.25 5.49 -6.96
CA LYS A 56 10.58 4.24 -6.25
C LYS A 56 9.96 2.99 -6.88
N GLY A 57 9.23 3.10 -7.99
CA GLY A 57 8.63 1.97 -8.70
C GLY A 57 7.45 1.30 -8.00
N ILE A 58 7.00 1.85 -6.86
CA ILE A 58 5.97 1.25 -6.02
C ILE A 58 4.56 1.77 -6.30
N TRP A 59 4.44 2.82 -7.13
CA TRP A 59 3.13 3.36 -7.48
C TRP A 59 2.29 2.39 -8.31
N GLY A 60 1.09 2.08 -7.81
CA GLY A 60 0.14 1.21 -8.51
C GLY A 60 0.54 -0.26 -8.54
N LEU A 61 1.23 -0.75 -7.49
CA LEU A 61 1.49 -2.18 -7.28
C LEU A 61 0.25 -2.96 -6.82
N SER A 62 -0.72 -2.30 -6.17
CA SER A 62 -2.00 -2.92 -5.84
C SER A 62 -2.81 -3.20 -7.10
N ALA A 63 -3.24 -4.45 -7.27
CA ALA A 63 -4.10 -4.86 -8.36
C ALA A 63 -5.18 -5.82 -7.88
N ILE A 64 -6.41 -5.62 -8.34
CA ILE A 64 -7.49 -6.59 -8.16
C ILE A 64 -7.35 -7.65 -9.25
N THR A 65 -7.27 -8.92 -8.86
CA THR A 65 -7.16 -10.04 -9.80
C THR A 65 -8.25 -11.06 -9.50
N LYS A 66 -8.57 -11.90 -10.50
CA LYS A 66 -9.54 -12.98 -10.34
C LYS A 66 -8.82 -14.26 -9.94
N ILE A 67 -9.42 -14.99 -9.01
CA ILE A 67 -9.03 -16.36 -8.69
C ILE A 67 -9.61 -17.28 -9.77
N THR A 68 -8.78 -18.16 -10.31
CA THR A 68 -9.17 -19.13 -11.33
C THR A 68 -8.98 -20.55 -10.80
N LYS A 69 -9.84 -21.49 -11.21
CA LYS A 69 -9.67 -22.91 -10.88
C LYS A 69 -8.63 -23.55 -11.81
N THR A 70 -7.70 -24.30 -11.24
CA THR A 70 -6.72 -25.12 -11.96
C THR A 70 -6.75 -26.54 -11.40
N GLY A 71 -7.27 -27.50 -12.17
CA GLY A 71 -7.50 -28.86 -11.67
C GLY A 71 -8.33 -28.88 -10.38
N ASN A 72 -7.74 -29.40 -9.30
CA ASN A 72 -8.36 -29.46 -7.97
C ASN A 72 -7.94 -28.30 -7.03
N SER A 73 -7.27 -27.27 -7.55
CA SER A 73 -6.72 -26.15 -6.78
C SER A 73 -7.14 -24.80 -7.37
N LEU A 74 -6.82 -23.72 -6.66
CA LEU A 74 -7.04 -22.34 -7.11
C LEU A 74 -5.71 -21.71 -7.49
N ALA A 75 -5.73 -20.86 -8.51
CA ALA A 75 -4.60 -20.08 -8.97
C ALA A 75 -4.96 -18.59 -8.99
N VAL A 76 -4.00 -17.76 -8.59
CA VAL A 76 -4.09 -16.29 -8.67
C VAL A 76 -3.08 -15.83 -9.72
N ARG A 77 -3.53 -15.01 -10.67
CA ARG A 77 -2.62 -14.40 -11.63
C ARG A 77 -1.90 -13.23 -10.96
N ILE A 78 -0.59 -13.33 -10.80
CA ILE A 78 0.24 -12.22 -10.32
C ILE A 78 0.47 -11.24 -11.49
N PRO A 79 0.07 -9.96 -11.36
CA PRO A 79 0.32 -8.94 -12.37
C PRO A 79 1.82 -8.75 -12.63
N LYS A 80 2.19 -8.46 -13.88
CA LYS A 80 3.59 -8.27 -14.30
C LYS A 80 4.35 -7.26 -13.43
N LYS A 81 3.72 -6.15 -13.03
CA LYS A 81 4.35 -5.15 -12.15
C LYS A 81 4.82 -5.73 -10.80
N LEU A 82 4.04 -6.64 -10.20
CA LEU A 82 4.42 -7.29 -8.94
C LEU A 82 5.52 -8.33 -9.17
N VAL A 83 5.48 -9.05 -10.30
CA VAL A 83 6.54 -9.96 -10.72
C VAL A 83 7.87 -9.21 -10.85
N ASP A 84 7.86 -8.07 -11.57
CA ASP A 84 9.04 -7.25 -11.79
C ASP A 84 9.57 -6.63 -10.48
N TYR A 85 8.66 -6.13 -9.61
CA TYR A 85 9.03 -5.50 -8.34
C TYR A 85 9.57 -6.49 -7.31
N LEU A 86 8.98 -7.68 -7.20
CA LEU A 86 9.41 -8.71 -6.26
C LEU A 86 10.47 -9.65 -6.85
N HIS A 87 10.90 -9.41 -8.09
CA HIS A 87 11.83 -10.27 -8.84
C HIS A 87 11.42 -11.75 -8.79
N LEU A 88 10.14 -12.02 -9.06
CA LEU A 88 9.61 -13.38 -9.10
C LEU A 88 10.03 -14.05 -10.41
N GLU A 89 10.69 -15.19 -10.31
CA GLU A 89 11.11 -15.99 -11.46
C GLU A 89 10.29 -17.28 -11.56
N ASN A 90 10.20 -17.83 -12.77
CA ASN A 90 9.61 -19.15 -12.97
C ASN A 90 10.39 -20.19 -12.15
N ASN A 91 9.67 -21.12 -11.53
CA ASN A 91 10.21 -22.17 -10.65
C ASN A 91 10.76 -21.71 -9.29
N LYS A 92 10.54 -20.44 -8.89
CA LYS A 92 10.85 -20.02 -7.53
C LYS A 92 9.80 -20.57 -6.55
N GLU A 93 10.24 -21.20 -5.47
CA GLU A 93 9.34 -21.65 -4.41
C GLU A 93 8.77 -20.45 -3.64
N ILE A 94 7.44 -20.44 -3.47
CA ILE A 94 6.73 -19.45 -2.67
C ILE A 94 6.11 -20.17 -1.49
N TYR A 95 6.34 -19.65 -0.29
CA TYR A 95 5.66 -20.11 0.91
C TYR A 95 4.29 -19.42 1.01
N ILE A 96 3.22 -20.22 1.04
CA ILE A 96 1.85 -19.72 1.14
C ILE A 96 1.29 -20.16 2.49
N HIS A 97 0.87 -19.20 3.31
CA HIS A 97 0.28 -19.49 4.61
C HIS A 97 -0.85 -18.51 4.94
N PRO A 98 -1.83 -18.91 5.77
CA PRO A 98 -2.84 -17.99 6.28
C PRO A 98 -2.29 -17.18 7.46
N GLU A 99 -2.59 -15.88 7.50
CA GLU A 99 -2.37 -15.02 8.67
C GLU A 99 -3.70 -14.33 9.03
N ALA A 100 -4.30 -14.75 10.15
CA ALA A 100 -5.66 -14.38 10.54
C ALA A 100 -6.68 -14.62 9.41
N ASN A 101 -7.16 -13.56 8.75
CA ASN A 101 -8.11 -13.61 7.63
C ASN A 101 -7.47 -13.24 6.29
N LYS A 102 -6.14 -13.36 6.16
CA LYS A 102 -5.38 -13.01 4.96
C LYS A 102 -4.63 -14.22 4.43
N LEU A 103 -4.49 -14.32 3.11
CA LEU A 103 -3.57 -15.25 2.46
C LEU A 103 -2.26 -14.52 2.19
N ILE A 104 -1.17 -14.97 2.81
CA ILE A 104 0.16 -14.39 2.64
C ILE A 104 0.99 -15.28 1.71
N MET A 105 1.70 -14.63 0.79
CA MET A 105 2.62 -15.29 -0.15
C MET A 105 4.01 -14.68 0.05
N GLU A 106 4.95 -15.48 0.50
CA GLU A 106 6.33 -15.06 0.72
C GLU A 106 7.25 -15.76 -0.28
N ALA A 107 7.94 -14.98 -1.10
CA ALA A 107 9.01 -15.54 -1.92
C ALA A 107 10.17 -15.92 -1.00
N LYS A 108 10.58 -17.19 -1.00
CA LYS A 108 11.84 -17.58 -0.33
C LYS A 108 12.97 -16.79 -1.00
N SER A 109 13.71 -16.02 -0.21
CA SER A 109 14.88 -15.25 -0.69
C SER A 109 16.05 -16.19 -0.95
#